data_AF-A0A522QVZ5-F1
#
_entry.id   AF-A0A522QVZ5-F1
#
_cell.length_a   1.000
_cell.length_b   1.000
_cell.length_c   1.000
_cell.angle_alpha   90.00
_cell.angle_beta   90.00
_cell.angle_gamma   90.00
#
_symmetry.space_group_name_H-M   'P 1'
#
loop_
_entity.id
_entity.type
_entity.pdbx_description
1 polymer ?
#
loop_
_entity_poly.entity_id
_entity_poly.type
_entity_poly.pdbx_seq_one_letter_code
_entity_poly.pdbx_strand_id
1 'polypeptide(L)' 'ERQRLVTDFLATVTGELLAEERDNPWGGGDWHPSVGDCVRVILEEEWAHLRYIRRDLALLR' A
#
# COMPACT_ATOMS: atom_id res chain seq x y z
N GLU A 1 1.18 -7.48 -12.85
CA GLU A 1 1.36 -6.07 -13.29
C GLU A 1 1.36 -5.08 -12.13
N ARG A 2 0.29 -4.98 -11.33
CA ARG A 2 0.23 -4.01 -10.21
C ARG A 2 1.33 -4.19 -9.17
N GLN A 3 1.61 -5.44 -8.79
CA GLN A 3 2.70 -5.76 -7.85
C GLN A 3 4.06 -5.34 -8.40
N ARG A 4 4.28 -5.49 -9.72
CA ARG A 4 5.52 -5.06 -10.36
C ARG A 4 5.73 -3.56 -10.24
N LEU A 5 4.67 -2.76 -10.43
CA LEU A 5 4.74 -1.30 -10.25
C LEU A 5 5.17 -0.91 -8.82
N VAL A 6 4.63 -1.60 -7.81
CA VAL A 6 5.00 -1.36 -6.41
C VAL A 6 6.44 -1.80 -6.14
N THR A 7 6.86 -2.97 -6.61
CA THR A 7 8.24 -3.45 -6.41
C THR A 7 9.26 -2.58 -7.14
N ASP A 8 8.96 -2.12 -8.35
CA ASP A 8 9.85 -1.25 -9.13
C ASP A 8 10.00 0.11 -8.43
N PHE A 9 8.91 0.66 -7.88
CA PHE A 9 8.95 1.89 -7.08
C PHE A 9 9.80 1.71 -5.81
N LEU A 10 9.58 0.62 -5.06
CA LEU A 10 10.34 0.31 -3.84
C LEU A 10 11.83 0.11 -4.09
N ALA A 11 12.22 -0.35 -5.29
CA ALA A 11 13.62 -0.54 -5.64
C ALA A 11 14.40 0.78 -5.76
N THR A 12 13.71 1.91 -5.97
CA THR A 12 14.36 3.20 -6.22
C THR A 12 14.00 4.28 -5.20
N VAL A 13 13.02 4.04 -4.33
CA VAL A 13 12.51 5.06 -3.39
C VAL A 13 13.56 5.47 -2.36
N THR A 14 13.58 6.75 -1.98
CA THR A 14 14.43 7.29 -0.92
C THR A 14 13.61 7.63 0.33
N GLY A 15 14.29 7.81 1.47
CA GLY A 15 13.62 8.26 2.70
C GLY A 15 12.96 9.64 2.55
N GLU A 16 13.58 10.55 1.79
CA GLU A 16 13.03 11.88 1.50
C GLU A 16 11.72 11.77 0.71
N LEU A 17 11.72 10.96 -0.35
CA LEU A 17 10.52 10.73 -1.15
C LEU A 17 9.40 10.09 -0.34
N LEU A 18 9.73 9.15 0.56
CA LEU A 18 8.74 8.55 1.45
C LEU A 18 8.11 9.56 2.42
N ALA A 19 8.84 10.61 2.81
CA ALA A 19 8.34 11.65 3.70
C ALA A 19 7.52 12.74 2.99
N GLU A 20 7.49 12.78 1.65
CA GLU A 20 6.70 13.74 0.89
C GLU A 20 5.20 13.55 1.15
N GLU A 21 4.51 14.64 1.47
CA GLU A 21 3.05 14.65 1.61
C GLU A 21 2.34 14.69 0.26
N ARG A 22 1.16 14.07 0.20
CA ARG A 22 0.32 14.01 -0.99
C ARG A 22 -1.12 14.38 -0.63
N ASP A 23 -1.76 15.11 -1.54
CA ASP A 23 -3.19 15.38 -1.42
C ASP A 23 -3.99 14.12 -1.72
N ASN A 24 -4.94 13.80 -0.84
CA ASN A 24 -5.86 12.71 -1.08
C ASN A 24 -6.82 13.08 -2.24
N PRO A 25 -6.79 12.34 -3.37
CA PRO A 25 -7.60 12.68 -4.56
C PRO A 25 -9.10 12.53 -4.34
N TRP A 26 -9.53 11.84 -3.28
CA TRP A 26 -10.95 11.64 -2.94
C TRP A 26 -11.50 12.69 -1.98
N GLY A 27 -10.70 13.71 -1.66
CA GLY A 27 -11.00 14.67 -0.60
C GLY A 27 -10.68 14.10 0.79
N GLY A 28 -10.30 14.98 1.71
CA GLY A 28 -9.89 14.56 3.06
C GLY A 28 -9.73 15.70 4.07
N GLY A 29 -10.14 16.93 3.73
CA GLY A 29 -9.84 18.11 4.53
C GLY A 29 -8.32 18.30 4.67
N ASP A 30 -7.86 18.46 5.91
CA ASP A 30 -6.46 18.74 6.25
C ASP A 30 -5.57 17.48 6.34
N TRP A 31 -6.06 16.32 5.88
CA TRP A 31 -5.28 15.09 5.90
C TRP A 31 -4.42 14.93 4.64
N HIS A 32 -3.11 15.04 4.81
CA HIS A 32 -2.11 14.88 3.76
C HIS A 32 -1.20 13.69 4.11
N PRO A 33 -1.53 12.46 3.67
CA PRO A 33 -0.67 11.31 3.93
C PRO A 33 0.68 11.47 3.25
N SER A 34 1.73 10.95 3.89
CA SER A 34 3.01 10.81 3.22
C SER A 34 2.96 9.71 2.15
N VAL A 35 3.87 9.77 1.17
CA VAL A 35 4.07 8.68 0.20
C VAL A 35 4.32 7.35 0.94
N GLY A 36 5.05 7.37 2.06
CA GLY A 36 5.28 6.21 2.91
C GLY A 36 4.01 5.66 3.56
N ASP A 37 3.07 6.52 3.96
CA ASP A 37 1.76 6.07 4.46
C ASP A 37 0.96 5.38 3.35
N CYS A 38 0.95 5.95 2.14
CA CYS A 38 0.28 5.35 0.98
C CYS A 38 0.85 3.96 0.64
N VAL A 39 2.18 3.81 0.61
CA VAL A 39 2.84 2.51 0.34
C VAL A 39 2.50 1.49 1.41
N ARG A 40 2.49 1.91 2.69
CA ARG A 40 2.15 1.03 3.81
C ARG A 40 0.75 0.47 3.70
N VAL A 41 -0.24 1.32 3.39
CA VAL A 41 -1.62 0.87 3.16
C VAL A 41 -1.68 -0.17 2.05
N ILE A 42 -1.01 0.05 0.92
CA ILE A 42 -0.98 -0.92 -0.18
C ILE A 42 -0.47 -2.28 0.32
N LEU A 43 0.66 -2.31 1.01
CA LEU A 43 1.28 -3.56 1.48
C LEU A 43 0.46 -4.26 2.57
N GLU A 44 -0.10 -3.50 3.51
CA GLU A 44 -0.91 -4.04 4.60
C GLU A 44 -2.22 -4.64 4.09
N GLU A 45 -2.91 -3.94 3.20
CA GLU A 45 -4.17 -4.42 2.60
C GLU A 45 -3.92 -5.64 1.71
N GLU A 46 -2.88 -5.63 0.86
CA GLU A 46 -2.52 -6.80 0.05
C GLU A 46 -2.23 -8.03 0.92
N TRP A 47 -1.48 -7.87 2.01
CA TRP A 47 -1.21 -8.95 2.95
C TRP A 47 -2.48 -9.43 3.65
N ALA A 48 -3.32 -8.51 4.13
CA ALA A 48 -4.56 -8.84 4.83
C ALA A 48 -5.51 -9.65 3.93
N HIS A 49 -5.72 -9.20 2.69
CA HIS A 49 -6.55 -9.91 1.71
C HIS A 49 -5.99 -11.30 1.39
N LEU A 50 -4.68 -11.42 1.17
CA LEU A 50 -4.05 -12.72 0.91
C LEU A 50 -4.21 -13.67 2.10
N ARG A 51 -4.00 -13.17 3.33
CA ARG A 51 -4.18 -13.94 4.55
C ARG A 51 -5.63 -14.43 4.68
N TYR A 52 -6.63 -13.57 4.43
CA TYR A 52 -8.03 -13.96 4.50
C TYR A 52 -8.39 -15.02 3.45
N ILE A 53 -7.99 -14.84 2.19
CA ILE A 53 -8.26 -15.81 1.13
C ILE A 53 -7.62 -17.16 1.47
N ARG A 54 -6.38 -17.17 1.96
CA ARG A 54 -5.69 -18.42 2.34
C ARG A 54 -6.37 -19.13 3.50
N ARG A 55 -6.77 -18.39 4.55
CA ARG A 55 -7.52 -18.93 5.68
C ARG A 55 -8.81 -19.57 5.20
N ASP A 56 -9.58 -18.86 4.41
CA ASP A 56 -10.92 -19.31 3.99
C ASP A 56 -10.82 -20.50 3.03
N LEU A 57 -9.85 -20.50 2.12
CA LEU A 57 -9.60 -21.65 1.23
C LEU A 57 -9.17 -22.91 2.01
N ALA A 58 -8.46 -22.77 3.12
CA ALA A 58 -8.07 -23.90 3.96
C ALA A 58 -9.26 -24.52 4.71
N LEU A 59 -10.35 -23.77 4.91
CA LEU A 59 -11.59 -24.28 5.52
C LEU A 59 -12.52 -24.97 4.49
N LEU A 60 -12.29 -24.73 3.19
CA LEU A 60 -13.08 -25.29 2.09
C LEU A 60 -12.43 -26.53 1.44
N ARG A 61 -11.24 -26.91 1.89
CA ARG A 61 -10.48 -28.08 1.43
C ARG A 61 -10.47 -29.17 2.48
#